data_AF-A0A959PWI1-F1
#
_entry.id   AF-A0A959PWI1-F1
#
_cell.length_a   1.000
_cell.length_b   1.000
_cell.length_c   1.000
_cell.angle_alpha   90.00
_cell.angle_beta   90.00
_cell.angle_gamma   90.00
#
_symmetry.space_group_name_H-M   'P 1'
#
loop_
_entity.id
_entity.type
_entity.pdbx_description
1 polymer ?
#
loop_
_entity_poly.entity_id
_entity_poly.type
_entity_poly.pdbx_seq_one_letter_code
_entity_poly.pdbx_strand_id
1 'polypeptide(L)'
;GLSLVRFGIDGIPNTLSLYDSDGSINYDNVVEFSAADYAFFLSYAQPVKIKKGSLSVGGNVKVVRRIIGSFANSWGFGLDLGAQYHLGNFKLGFVGKDITSTFNAWKVNFTEEEKQVLIQTGNTLPDINSSEVTNPSFILGAGYHFGFKKIGFTPEVNLIATTDGRR
;
A
#
# COMPACT_ATOMS: atom_id res chain seq x y z
N GLY A 1 17.54 5.77 -5.75
CA GLY A 1 17.27 4.33 -5.88
C GLY A 1 15.94 4.13 -6.57
N LEU A 2 15.82 3.05 -7.34
CA LEU A 2 14.57 2.61 -7.96
C LEU A 2 14.23 1.22 -7.39
N SER A 3 12.97 0.99 -7.07
CA SER A 3 12.51 -0.34 -6.65
C SER A 3 11.09 -0.61 -7.13
N LEU A 4 10.79 -1.89 -7.32
CA LEU A 4 9.48 -2.39 -7.69
C LEU A 4 9.11 -3.53 -6.73
N VAL A 5 7.91 -3.46 -6.18
CA VAL A 5 7.31 -4.52 -5.39
C VAL A 5 6.06 -5.00 -6.11
N ARG A 6 5.88 -6.30 -6.24
CA ARG A 6 4.66 -6.94 -6.72
C ARG A 6 4.12 -7.86 -5.64
N PHE A 7 2.83 -7.72 -5.33
CA PHE A 7 2.06 -8.68 -4.57
C PHE A 7 0.91 -9.17 -5.44
N GLY A 8 0.58 -10.47 -5.40
CA GLY A 8 -0.49 -10.99 -6.23
C GLY A 8 -1.02 -12.32 -5.73
N ILE A 9 -2.27 -12.58 -6.10
CA ILE A 9 -3.00 -13.80 -5.80
C ILE A 9 -3.63 -14.25 -7.12
N ASP A 10 -3.30 -15.46 -7.55
CA ASP A 10 -3.85 -16.10 -8.73
C ASP A 10 -4.91 -17.13 -8.31
N GLY A 11 -5.74 -17.58 -9.26
CA GLY A 11 -6.72 -18.65 -9.03
C GLY A 11 -7.91 -18.25 -8.16
N ILE A 12 -8.32 -16.98 -8.19
CA ILE A 12 -9.52 -16.53 -7.46
C ILE A 12 -10.75 -16.96 -8.28
N PRO A 13 -11.65 -17.79 -7.73
CA PRO A 13 -12.84 -18.22 -8.46
C PRO A 13 -13.82 -17.05 -8.66
N ASN A 14 -14.21 -16.79 -9.90
CA ASN A 14 -15.26 -15.86 -10.28
C ASN A 14 -16.62 -16.57 -10.29
N THR A 15 -17.51 -16.15 -9.40
CA THR A 15 -18.85 -16.74 -9.25
C THR A 15 -19.95 -15.91 -9.88
N LEU A 16 -19.63 -14.89 -10.69
CA LEU A 16 -20.66 -14.10 -11.38
C LEU A 16 -21.57 -14.98 -12.24
N SER A 17 -21.02 -15.99 -12.91
CA SER A 17 -21.80 -16.87 -13.79
C SER A 17 -22.22 -18.19 -13.14
N LEU A 18 -22.24 -18.28 -11.79
CA LEU A 18 -22.51 -19.54 -11.08
C LEU A 18 -23.93 -20.09 -11.29
N TYR A 19 -24.89 -19.20 -11.51
CA TYR A 19 -26.29 -19.56 -11.72
C TYR A 19 -26.64 -19.48 -13.21
N ASP A 20 -27.25 -20.54 -13.73
CA ASP A 20 -27.84 -20.54 -15.06
C ASP A 20 -29.16 -19.74 -15.06
N SER A 21 -29.68 -19.41 -16.25
CA SER A 21 -30.91 -18.61 -16.41
C SER A 21 -32.17 -19.22 -15.79
N ASP A 22 -32.16 -20.53 -15.52
CA ASP A 22 -33.24 -21.27 -14.85
C ASP A 22 -33.07 -21.33 -13.33
N GLY A 23 -32.01 -20.72 -12.77
CA GLY A 23 -31.68 -20.70 -11.35
C GLY A 23 -30.92 -21.92 -10.85
N SER A 24 -30.56 -22.87 -11.72
CA SER A 24 -29.71 -24.01 -11.36
C SER A 24 -28.25 -23.59 -11.17
N ILE A 25 -27.51 -24.33 -10.33
CA ILE A 25 -26.09 -24.07 -10.06
C ILE A 25 -25.24 -24.84 -11.07
N ASN A 26 -24.33 -24.14 -11.73
CA ASN A 26 -23.41 -24.71 -12.69
C ASN A 26 -21.96 -24.32 -12.35
N TYR A 27 -21.23 -25.25 -11.73
CA TYR A 27 -19.84 -25.03 -11.34
C TYR A 27 -18.87 -24.97 -12.53
N ASP A 28 -19.26 -25.48 -13.70
CA ASP A 28 -18.43 -25.41 -14.91
C ASP A 28 -18.33 -23.97 -15.44
N ASN A 29 -19.23 -23.08 -15.03
CA ASN A 29 -19.20 -21.66 -15.36
C ASN A 29 -18.23 -20.84 -14.49
N VAL A 30 -17.65 -21.44 -13.44
CA VAL A 30 -16.70 -20.76 -12.55
C VAL A 30 -15.36 -20.66 -13.25
N VAL A 31 -14.99 -19.43 -13.63
CA VAL A 31 -13.67 -19.11 -14.22
C VAL A 31 -12.76 -18.47 -13.18
N GLU A 32 -11.45 -18.63 -13.32
CA GLU A 32 -10.51 -18.01 -12.41
C GLU A 32 -10.08 -16.62 -12.88
N PHE A 33 -9.81 -15.73 -11.92
CA PHE A 33 -9.12 -14.46 -12.16
C PHE A 33 -7.99 -14.27 -11.16
N SER A 34 -7.16 -13.25 -11.38
CA SER A 34 -6.09 -12.87 -10.47
C SER A 34 -6.23 -11.43 -9.99
N ALA A 35 -5.66 -11.15 -8.83
CA ALA A 35 -5.48 -9.81 -8.31
C ALA A 35 -3.98 -9.53 -8.12
N ALA A 36 -3.53 -8.35 -8.51
CA ALA A 36 -2.14 -7.95 -8.38
C ALA A 36 -1.98 -6.47 -8.06
N ASP A 37 -1.10 -6.19 -7.11
CA ASP A 37 -0.69 -4.86 -6.67
C ASP A 37 0.78 -4.65 -7.02
N TYR A 38 1.06 -3.59 -7.75
CA TYR A 38 2.40 -3.14 -8.11
C TYR A 38 2.70 -1.82 -7.43
N ALA A 39 3.84 -1.71 -6.77
CA ALA A 39 4.32 -0.46 -6.18
C ALA A 39 5.72 -0.13 -6.71
N PHE A 40 5.81 0.99 -7.42
CA PHE A 40 7.05 1.55 -7.93
C PHE A 40 7.51 2.66 -6.98
N PHE A 41 8.76 2.61 -6.54
CA PHE A 41 9.34 3.65 -5.69
C PHE A 41 10.55 4.28 -6.35
N LEU A 42 10.54 5.61 -6.41
CA LEU A 42 11.71 6.44 -6.67
C LEU A 42 12.13 7.07 -5.35
N SER A 43 13.32 6.72 -4.87
CA SER A 43 13.84 7.19 -3.58
C SER A 43 15.11 8.00 -3.75
N TYR A 44 15.24 9.06 -2.97
CA TYR A 44 16.47 9.85 -2.88
C TYR A 44 16.76 10.21 -1.43
N ALA A 45 18.03 10.12 -1.03
CA ALA A 45 18.48 10.51 0.30
C ALA A 45 19.87 11.11 0.21
N GLN A 46 20.15 12.07 1.08
CA GLN A 46 21.45 12.74 1.16
C GLN A 46 21.85 12.99 2.62
N PRO A 47 23.15 12.87 2.94
CA PRO A 47 23.68 13.32 4.21
C PRO A 47 23.66 14.86 4.27
N VAL A 48 23.30 15.41 5.42
CA VAL A 48 23.27 16.85 5.70
C VAL A 48 24.42 17.18 6.65
N LYS A 49 25.23 18.18 6.29
CA LYS A 49 26.35 18.63 7.13
C LYS A 49 25.82 19.30 8.39
N ILE A 50 26.19 18.77 9.54
CA ILE A 50 25.85 19.30 10.86
C ILE A 50 27.07 19.28 11.78
N LYS A 51 27.09 20.14 12.80
CA LYS A 51 28.26 20.34 13.68
C LYS A 51 28.59 19.13 14.55
N LYS A 52 27.59 18.31 14.89
CA LYS A 52 27.74 17.12 15.75
C LYS A 52 26.85 15.99 15.24
N GLY A 53 27.42 14.79 15.10
CA GLY A 53 26.71 13.60 14.61
C GLY A 53 26.57 13.57 13.08
N SER A 54 25.75 12.66 12.60
CA SER A 54 25.44 12.46 11.18
C SER A 54 23.94 12.50 10.98
N LEU A 55 23.46 13.42 10.15
CA LEU A 55 22.06 13.51 9.75
C LEU A 55 21.94 13.11 8.29
N SER A 56 21.02 12.20 7.99
CA SER A 56 20.60 11.89 6.63
C SER A 56 19.13 12.21 6.50
N VAL A 57 18.76 12.86 5.40
CA VAL A 57 17.37 13.14 5.06
C VAL A 57 17.09 12.57 3.68
N GLY A 58 15.85 12.15 3.45
CA GLY A 58 15.44 11.63 2.17
C GLY A 58 13.93 11.58 2.03
N GLY A 59 13.51 11.16 0.85
CA GLY A 59 12.11 10.95 0.53
C GLY A 59 11.95 9.88 -0.52
N ASN A 60 10.72 9.39 -0.64
CA ASN A 60 10.32 8.56 -1.75
C ASN A 60 9.02 9.06 -2.36
N VAL A 61 8.93 8.90 -3.68
CA VAL A 61 7.67 8.97 -4.41
C VAL A 61 7.28 7.52 -4.71
N LYS A 62 6.01 7.19 -4.44
CA LYS A 62 5.43 5.90 -4.76
C LYS A 62 4.34 6.05 -5.81
N VAL A 63 4.33 5.13 -6.77
CA VAL A 63 3.24 4.94 -7.71
C VAL A 63 2.71 3.52 -7.53
N VAL A 64 1.44 3.41 -7.20
CA VAL A 64 0.76 2.13 -6.94
C VAL A 64 -0.19 1.84 -8.09
N ARG A 65 -0.18 0.61 -8.59
CA ARG A 65 -1.14 0.11 -9.58
C ARG A 65 -1.77 -1.15 -9.04
N ARG A 66 -3.07 -1.12 -8.75
CA ARG A 66 -3.85 -2.31 -8.39
C ARG A 66 -4.65 -2.80 -9.58
N ILE A 67 -4.77 -4.12 -9.71
CA ILE A 67 -5.51 -4.80 -10.77
C ILE A 67 -6.28 -5.94 -10.12
N ILE A 68 -7.58 -6.03 -10.38
CA ILE A 68 -8.48 -7.09 -9.91
C ILE A 68 -9.20 -7.64 -11.13
N GLY A 69 -8.69 -8.74 -11.69
CA GLY A 69 -9.19 -9.36 -12.92
C GLY A 69 -9.36 -8.35 -14.05
N SER A 70 -10.41 -8.55 -14.85
CA SER A 70 -10.95 -7.55 -15.79
C SER A 70 -11.82 -6.50 -15.11
N PHE A 71 -12.21 -6.73 -13.85
CA PHE A 71 -13.29 -5.99 -13.18
C PHE A 71 -12.87 -4.61 -12.71
N ALA A 72 -11.68 -4.46 -12.14
CA ALA A 72 -11.27 -3.19 -11.56
C ALA A 72 -9.76 -2.96 -11.62
N ASN A 73 -9.37 -1.70 -11.69
CA ASN A 73 -7.98 -1.30 -11.49
C ASN A 73 -7.90 0.07 -10.83
N SER A 74 -6.76 0.37 -10.20
CA SER A 74 -6.53 1.69 -9.60
C SER A 74 -5.13 2.21 -9.83
N TRP A 75 -5.00 3.53 -9.84
CA TRP A 75 -3.70 4.20 -9.77
C TRP A 75 -3.63 5.04 -8.50
N GLY A 76 -2.53 4.85 -7.78
CA GLY A 76 -2.19 5.52 -6.54
C GLY A 76 -0.89 6.30 -6.64
N PHE A 77 -0.84 7.46 -5.99
CA PHE A 77 0.37 8.26 -5.88
C PHE A 77 0.57 8.70 -4.43
N GLY A 78 1.79 8.55 -3.92
CA GLY A 78 2.13 8.95 -2.57
C GLY A 78 3.53 9.51 -2.46
N LEU A 79 3.77 10.24 -1.37
CA LEU A 79 5.07 10.81 -1.04
C LEU A 79 5.37 10.56 0.43
N ASP A 80 6.55 10.03 0.70
CA ASP A 80 7.06 9.86 2.06
C ASP A 80 8.34 10.68 2.25
N LEU A 81 8.60 11.07 3.49
CA LEU A 81 9.86 11.67 3.92
C LEU A 81 10.44 10.89 5.10
N GLY A 82 11.77 10.89 5.18
CA GLY A 82 12.50 10.26 6.26
C GLY A 82 13.72 11.07 6.68
N ALA A 83 14.03 11.02 7.96
CA ALA A 83 15.25 11.56 8.53
C ALA A 83 15.84 10.56 9.52
N GLN A 84 17.17 10.42 9.52
CA GLN A 84 17.91 9.61 10.49
C GLN A 84 19.07 10.42 11.03
N TYR A 85 19.16 10.54 12.35
CA TYR A 85 20.21 11.24 13.05
C TYR A 85 20.99 10.29 13.95
N HIS A 86 22.30 10.18 13.74
CA HIS A 86 23.21 9.37 14.54
C HIS A 86 24.14 10.26 15.36
N LEU A 87 24.18 10.05 16.67
CA LEU A 87 25.08 10.75 17.58
C LEU A 87 25.77 9.74 18.51
N GLY A 88 27.01 9.38 18.17
CA GLY A 88 27.72 8.29 18.85
C GLY A 88 26.92 6.99 18.73
N ASN A 89 26.52 6.43 19.87
CA ASN A 89 25.69 5.21 19.92
C ASN A 89 24.19 5.50 19.78
N PHE A 90 23.73 6.74 19.90
CA PHE A 90 22.32 7.08 19.73
C PHE A 90 21.93 7.14 18.26
N LYS A 91 20.76 6.60 17.95
CA LYS A 91 20.11 6.67 16.65
C LYS A 91 18.69 7.22 16.85
N LEU A 92 18.37 8.31 16.18
CA LEU A 92 17.03 8.86 16.13
C LEU A 92 16.51 8.77 14.70
N GLY A 93 15.25 8.41 14.54
CA GLY A 93 14.59 8.27 13.26
C GLY A 93 13.27 9.03 13.24
N PHE A 94 12.95 9.60 12.10
CA PHE A 94 11.63 10.11 11.79
C PHE A 94 11.21 9.63 10.41
N VAL A 95 9.98 9.16 10.29
CA VAL A 95 9.34 8.84 9.00
C VAL A 95 7.96 9.48 8.97
N GLY A 96 7.69 10.29 7.96
CA GLY A 96 6.35 10.72 7.59
C GLY A 96 5.94 9.96 6.34
N LYS A 97 4.96 9.07 6.46
CA LYS A 97 4.40 8.31 5.34
C LYS A 97 3.17 9.02 4.79
N ASP A 98 3.02 8.96 3.47
CA ASP A 98 1.86 9.44 2.73
C ASP A 98 1.54 10.90 3.09
N ILE A 99 2.55 11.77 3.10
CA ILE A 99 2.45 13.16 3.57
C ILE A 99 1.47 13.97 2.72
N THR A 100 1.37 13.66 1.43
CA THR A 100 0.38 14.24 0.52
C THR A 100 -0.94 13.45 0.48
N SER A 101 -1.11 12.49 1.38
CA SER A 101 -2.01 11.33 1.25
C SER A 101 -1.68 10.47 0.03
N THR A 102 -2.12 9.21 0.04
CA THR A 102 -2.13 8.37 -1.16
C THR A 102 -3.55 8.19 -1.65
N PHE A 103 -3.85 8.77 -2.80
CA PHE A 103 -5.16 8.64 -3.46
C PHE A 103 -5.11 7.53 -4.49
N ASN A 104 -5.87 6.45 -4.28
CA ASN A 104 -6.10 5.43 -5.29
C ASN A 104 -7.42 5.72 -6.00
N ALA A 105 -7.33 6.17 -7.26
CA ALA A 105 -8.49 6.31 -8.12
C ALA A 105 -8.82 4.97 -8.75
N TRP A 106 -9.97 4.40 -8.37
CA TRP A 106 -10.47 3.13 -8.87
C TRP A 106 -11.32 3.34 -10.11
N LYS A 107 -11.17 2.43 -11.08
CA LYS A 107 -12.03 2.31 -12.25
C LYS A 107 -12.59 0.90 -12.31
N VAL A 108 -13.92 0.81 -12.31
CA VAL A 108 -14.65 -0.46 -12.47
C VAL A 108 -15.06 -0.65 -13.93
N ASN A 109 -14.91 -1.85 -14.47
CA ASN A 109 -15.11 -2.18 -15.90
C ASN A 109 -16.03 -3.40 -16.10
N PHE A 110 -17.04 -3.58 -15.25
CA PHE A 110 -18.04 -4.64 -15.46
C PHE A 110 -18.79 -4.46 -16.78
N THR A 111 -19.07 -5.56 -17.47
CA THR A 111 -19.99 -5.58 -18.63
C THR A 111 -21.42 -5.31 -18.16
N GLU A 112 -22.32 -5.01 -19.10
CA GLU A 112 -23.71 -4.75 -18.73
C GLU A 112 -24.38 -6.01 -18.19
N GLU A 113 -24.04 -7.17 -18.73
CA GLU A 113 -24.51 -8.48 -18.27
C GLU A 113 -24.06 -8.75 -16.82
N GLU A 114 -22.79 -8.51 -16.51
CA GLU A 114 -22.24 -8.69 -15.15
C GLU A 114 -22.94 -7.76 -14.14
N LYS A 115 -23.25 -6.52 -14.53
CA LYS A 115 -24.03 -5.61 -13.67
C LYS A 115 -25.45 -6.11 -13.43
N GLN A 116 -26.11 -6.61 -14.45
CA GLN A 116 -27.47 -7.16 -14.31
C GLN A 116 -27.48 -8.36 -13.36
N VAL A 117 -26.48 -9.25 -13.46
CA VAL A 117 -26.35 -10.38 -12.53
C VAL A 117 -26.16 -9.90 -11.08
N LEU A 118 -25.30 -8.90 -10.85
CA LEU A 118 -25.11 -8.31 -9.52
C LEU A 118 -26.43 -7.76 -8.96
N ILE A 119 -27.20 -7.02 -9.75
CA ILE A 119 -28.48 -6.46 -9.32
C ILE A 119 -29.50 -7.58 -9.03
N GLN A 120 -29.61 -8.58 -9.90
CA GLN A 120 -30.55 -9.70 -9.75
C GLN A 120 -30.26 -10.56 -8.52
N THR A 121 -28.99 -10.67 -8.13
CA THR A 121 -28.55 -11.38 -6.93
C THR A 121 -28.62 -10.52 -5.66
N GLY A 122 -29.15 -9.30 -5.75
CA GLY A 122 -29.31 -8.38 -4.62
C GLY A 122 -28.02 -7.66 -4.19
N ASN A 123 -26.99 -7.66 -5.03
CA ASN A 123 -25.74 -6.95 -4.78
C ASN A 123 -25.82 -5.47 -5.21
N THR A 124 -25.14 -4.60 -4.47
CA THR A 124 -24.97 -3.20 -4.86
C THR A 124 -23.85 -3.07 -5.89
N LEU A 125 -24.09 -2.31 -6.96
CA LEU A 125 -23.02 -1.97 -7.89
C LEU A 125 -22.00 -1.04 -7.22
N PRO A 126 -20.70 -1.35 -7.27
CA PRO A 126 -19.68 -0.43 -6.78
C PRO A 126 -19.64 0.84 -7.64
N ASP A 127 -19.31 1.97 -7.02
CA ASP A 127 -19.16 3.24 -7.72
C ASP A 127 -18.16 3.10 -8.87
N ILE A 128 -18.55 3.56 -10.07
CA ILE A 128 -17.77 3.40 -11.30
C ILE A 128 -16.43 4.14 -11.19
N ASN A 129 -16.38 5.22 -10.40
CA ASN A 129 -15.17 5.94 -10.04
C ASN A 129 -15.22 6.24 -8.54
N SER A 130 -14.39 5.56 -7.76
CA SER A 130 -14.20 5.83 -6.33
C SER A 130 -12.76 6.22 -6.05
N SER A 131 -12.55 6.99 -4.98
CA SER A 131 -11.22 7.37 -4.51
C SER A 131 -11.02 6.80 -3.12
N GLU A 132 -10.00 5.95 -2.97
CA GLU A 132 -9.54 5.45 -1.68
C GLU A 132 -8.37 6.32 -1.22
N VAL A 133 -8.47 6.88 -0.01
CA VAL A 133 -7.45 7.79 0.53
C VAL A 133 -6.75 7.14 1.71
N THR A 134 -5.44 7.00 1.61
CA THR A 134 -4.59 6.65 2.75
C THR A 134 -4.09 7.91 3.40
N ASN A 135 -4.46 8.11 4.67
CA ASN A 135 -4.10 9.28 5.45
C ASN A 135 -2.64 9.23 5.93
N PRO A 136 -2.01 10.39 6.17
CA PRO A 136 -0.64 10.47 6.67
C PRO A 136 -0.42 9.70 7.98
N SER A 137 0.78 9.15 8.14
CA SER A 137 1.22 8.58 9.43
C SER A 137 2.66 8.98 9.73
N PHE A 138 2.94 9.12 11.02
CA PHE A 138 4.23 9.59 11.52
C PHE A 138 4.82 8.56 12.47
N ILE A 139 6.10 8.28 12.29
CA ILE A 139 6.86 7.36 13.14
C ILE A 139 8.07 8.12 13.67
N LEU A 140 8.21 8.16 14.99
CA LEU A 140 9.40 8.62 15.68
C LEU A 140 10.08 7.42 16.32
N GLY A 141 11.35 7.21 16.02
CA GLY A 141 12.14 6.11 16.56
C GLY A 141 13.34 6.62 17.34
N ALA A 142 13.65 5.96 18.44
CA ALA A 142 14.89 6.17 19.18
C ALA A 142 15.51 4.81 19.51
N GLY A 143 16.81 4.68 19.25
CA GLY A 143 17.58 3.48 19.56
C GLY A 143 18.97 3.82 20.06
N TYR A 144 19.59 2.87 20.75
CA TYR A 144 20.94 3.00 21.27
C TYR A 144 21.76 1.76 20.93
N HIS A 145 22.93 1.93 20.32
CA HIS A 145 23.77 0.82 19.93
C HIS A 145 24.70 0.38 21.08
N PHE A 146 24.65 -0.91 21.41
CA PHE A 146 25.58 -1.59 22.31
C PHE A 146 26.46 -2.54 21.51
N GLY A 147 27.78 -2.36 21.58
CA GLY A 147 28.76 -3.27 20.99
C GLY A 147 29.48 -4.06 22.07
N PHE A 148 29.49 -5.39 21.96
CA PHE A 148 30.31 -6.28 22.78
C PHE A 148 31.09 -7.26 21.91
N LYS A 149 32.42 -7.08 21.84
CA LYS A 149 33.33 -7.85 20.97
C LYS A 149 32.83 -7.85 19.51
N LYS A 150 32.39 -9.00 19.01
CA LYS A 150 31.88 -9.19 17.63
C LYS A 150 30.35 -9.11 17.54
N ILE A 151 29.66 -8.91 18.66
CA ILE A 151 28.19 -8.88 18.73
C ILE A 151 27.75 -7.44 18.97
N GLY A 152 26.79 -6.98 18.18
CA GLY A 152 26.13 -5.69 18.37
C GLY A 152 24.64 -5.88 18.62
N PHE A 153 24.06 -5.10 19.53
CA PHE A 153 22.64 -5.07 19.82
C PHE A 153 22.14 -3.62 19.84
N THR A 154 20.98 -3.35 19.25
CA THR A 154 20.41 -2.00 19.20
C THR A 154 18.93 -2.09 19.60
N PRO A 155 18.57 -1.95 20.88
CA PRO A 155 17.17 -1.80 21.25
C PRO A 155 16.63 -0.48 20.69
N GLU A 156 15.37 -0.49 20.32
CA GLU A 156 14.66 0.68 19.83
C GLU A 156 13.26 0.78 20.45
N VAL A 157 12.75 2.01 20.52
CA VAL A 157 11.37 2.34 20.83
C VAL A 157 10.84 3.22 19.72
N ASN A 158 9.62 2.91 19.26
CA ASN A 158 8.93 3.65 18.22
C ASN A 158 7.60 4.19 18.73
N LEU A 159 7.32 5.45 18.46
CA LEU A 159 6.01 6.08 18.63
C LEU A 159 5.38 6.26 17.26
N ILE A 160 4.15 5.76 17.11
CA ILE A 160 3.41 5.80 15.86
C ILE A 160 2.16 6.65 16.07
N ALA A 161 1.99 7.66 15.23
CA ALA A 161 0.80 8.50 15.19
C ALA A 161 0.14 8.40 13.81
N THR A 162 -1.14 8.08 13.78
CA THR A 162 -1.95 8.02 12.56
C THR A 162 -2.95 9.17 12.53
N THR A 163 -3.37 9.56 11.33
CA THR A 163 -4.32 10.68 11.13
C THR A 163 -5.70 10.22 10.69
N ASP A 164 -6.00 8.92 10.78
CA ASP A 164 -7.24 8.29 10.33
C ASP A 164 -8.44 8.46 11.28
N GLY A 165 -8.30 9.30 12.32
CA GLY A 165 -9.36 9.62 13.26
C GLY A 165 -9.56 8.55 14.34
N ARG A 166 -10.66 8.68 15.11
CA ARG A 166 -11.03 7.67 16.11
C ARG A 166 -11.76 6.52 15.42
N ARG A 167 -11.35 5.29 15.73
CA ARG A 167 -12.07 4.06 15.37
C ARG A 167 -12.92 3.60 16.55
#